data_AF-A0A644YQA5-F1
#
_entry.id   AF-A0A644YQA5-F1
#
_cell.length_a   1.000
_cell.length_b   1.000
_cell.length_c   1.000
_cell.angle_alpha   90.00
_cell.angle_beta   90.00
_cell.angle_gamma   90.00
#
_symmetry.space_group_name_H-M   'P 1'
#
loop_
_entity.id
_entity.type
_entity.pdbx_description
1 polymer ?
#
loop_
_entity_poly.entity_id
_entity_poly.type
_entity_poly.pdbx_seq_one_letter_code
_entity_poly.pdbx_strand_id
1 'polypeptide(L)'
;MPDELPEGADMPQALFLAGFDQLLLGYRKTDNPFLPPEHIKRVYNNTGIVFPTVLLHGRVLATWKRNGKTLEIKPFGKITAKDKKQIERKAVDNFGGAGVQWINN
;
A
#
# COMPACT_ATOMS: atom_id res chain seq x y z
N MET A 1 19.77 23.21 1.37
CA MET A 1 18.53 22.58 1.86
C MET A 1 18.61 22.64 3.37
N PRO A 2 17.54 22.95 4.12
CA PRO A 2 17.54 22.65 5.55
C PRO A 2 17.70 21.13 5.68
N ASP A 3 18.73 20.68 6.39
CA ASP A 3 19.02 19.25 6.58
C ASP A 3 18.06 18.59 7.59
N GLU A 4 17.18 19.38 8.22
CA GLU A 4 16.22 18.93 9.22
C GLU A 4 14.79 18.95 8.66
N LEU A 5 14.10 17.83 8.85
CA LEU A 5 12.66 17.74 8.55
C LEU A 5 11.88 18.67 9.48
N PRO A 6 10.73 19.22 9.02
CA PRO A 6 9.87 20.03 9.88
C PRO A 6 9.51 19.29 11.16
N GLU A 7 9.42 20.01 12.27
CA GLU A 7 8.98 19.47 13.55
C GLU A 7 7.57 18.85 13.39
N GLY A 8 7.43 17.55 13.72
CA GLY A 8 6.20 16.78 13.51
C GLY A 8 6.05 16.08 12.15
N ALA A 9 7.07 16.12 11.29
CA ALA A 9 7.09 15.36 10.04
C ALA A 9 7.36 13.86 10.28
N ASP A 10 6.35 13.13 10.74
CA ASP A 10 6.41 11.68 10.87
C ASP A 10 6.08 10.97 9.55
N MET A 11 6.77 9.85 9.30
CA MET A 11 6.43 8.99 8.16
C MET A 11 5.00 8.43 8.33
N PRO A 12 4.14 8.52 7.30
CA PRO A 12 2.82 7.92 7.37
C PRO A 12 2.95 6.41 7.56
N GLN A 13 2.25 5.88 8.57
CA GLN A 13 2.30 4.46 8.90
C GLN A 13 1.71 3.60 7.77
N ALA A 14 0.66 4.08 7.11
CA ALA A 14 0.00 3.44 5.97
C ALA A 14 -0.31 4.46 4.86
N LEU A 15 -0.14 4.04 3.61
CA LEU A 15 -0.57 4.74 2.41
C LEU A 15 -1.28 3.79 1.45
N PHE A 16 -2.33 4.29 0.79
CA PHE A 16 -2.98 3.63 -0.33
C PHE A 16 -2.44 4.21 -1.63
N LEU A 17 -1.55 3.47 -2.26
CA LEU A 17 -1.00 3.82 -3.57
C LEU A 17 -2.00 3.40 -4.64
N ALA A 18 -2.30 4.31 -5.57
CA ALA A 18 -3.19 4.02 -6.69
C ALA A 18 -2.53 3.03 -7.67
N GLY A 19 -3.30 2.52 -8.63
CA GLY A 19 -2.68 1.84 -9.76
C GLY A 19 -1.76 2.83 -10.49
N PHE A 20 -0.59 2.35 -10.94
CA PHE A 20 0.42 3.18 -11.62
C PHE A 20 0.95 4.34 -10.76
N ASP A 21 0.96 4.21 -9.44
CA ASP A 21 1.54 5.20 -8.54
C ASP A 21 3.04 5.44 -8.82
N GLN A 22 3.48 6.69 -8.73
CA GLN A 22 4.86 7.09 -9.06
C GLN A 22 5.91 6.46 -8.14
N LEU A 23 5.57 6.13 -6.89
CA LEU A 23 6.49 5.41 -6.00
C LEU A 23 6.82 3.99 -6.52
N LEU A 24 5.94 3.41 -7.33
CA LEU A 24 6.15 2.13 -7.99
C LEU A 24 6.74 2.26 -9.39
N LEU A 25 6.53 3.39 -10.08
CA LEU A 25 7.02 3.61 -11.43
C LEU A 25 8.42 4.24 -11.51
N GLY A 26 8.80 5.04 -10.51
CA GLY A 26 10.05 5.81 -10.51
C GLY A 26 11.32 4.98 -10.34
N TYR A 27 11.18 3.69 -10.01
CA TYR A 27 12.30 2.77 -9.78
C TYR A 27 12.18 1.54 -10.66
N ARG A 28 13.31 0.90 -10.98
CA ARG A 28 13.30 -0.46 -11.52
C ARG A 28 12.63 -1.38 -10.51
N LYS A 29 11.74 -2.27 -10.98
CA LYS A 29 10.94 -3.15 -10.12
C LYS A 29 11.78 -3.98 -9.15
N THR A 30 12.97 -4.42 -9.57
CA THR A 30 13.92 -5.22 -8.77
C THR A 30 14.67 -4.40 -7.72
N ASP A 31 14.73 -3.08 -7.89
CA ASP A 31 15.55 -2.16 -7.10
C ASP A 31 14.68 -1.13 -6.37
N ASN A 32 13.36 -1.34 -6.32
CA ASN A 32 12.43 -0.43 -5.69
C ASN A 32 12.50 -0.61 -4.16
N PRO A 33 12.90 0.42 -3.39
CA PRO A 33 13.12 0.29 -1.94
C PRO A 33 11.82 0.01 -1.15
N PHE A 34 10.67 0.32 -1.73
CA PHE A 34 9.37 0.12 -1.11
C PHE A 34 8.78 -1.27 -1.40
N LEU A 35 9.29 -1.98 -2.42
CA LEU A 35 8.71 -3.23 -2.88
C LEU A 35 9.68 -4.40 -2.68
N PRO A 36 9.42 -5.27 -1.68
CA PRO A 36 10.18 -6.50 -1.51
C PRO A 36 10.19 -7.35 -2.80
N PRO A 37 11.34 -7.86 -3.27
CA PRO A 37 11.45 -8.59 -4.53
C PRO A 37 10.49 -9.78 -4.65
N GLU A 38 10.21 -10.48 -3.55
CA GLU A 38 9.27 -11.59 -3.45
C GLU A 38 7.82 -11.21 -3.79
N HIS A 39 7.49 -9.92 -3.77
CA HIS A 39 6.14 -9.40 -4.02
C HIS A 39 5.97 -8.77 -5.39
N ILE A 40 7.03 -8.68 -6.22
CA ILE A 40 6.97 -8.05 -7.55
C ILE A 40 5.85 -8.62 -8.41
N LYS A 41 5.71 -9.95 -8.47
CA LYS A 41 4.66 -10.62 -9.27
C LYS A 41 3.23 -10.42 -8.73
N ARG A 42 3.08 -9.87 -7.53
CA ARG A 42 1.78 -9.52 -6.94
C ARG A 42 1.37 -8.08 -7.25
N VAL A 43 2.34 -7.22 -7.55
CA VAL A 43 2.14 -5.79 -7.85
C VAL A 43 2.13 -5.51 -9.35
N TYR A 44 2.97 -6.21 -10.12
CA TYR A 44 3.04 -6.08 -11.57
C TYR A 44 2.59 -7.36 -12.24
N ASN A 45 1.77 -7.23 -13.28
CA ASN A 45 1.45 -8.35 -14.16
C ASN A 45 2.31 -8.32 -15.44
N ASN A 46 2.18 -9.37 -16.26
CA ASN A 46 2.93 -9.50 -17.51
C ASN A 46 2.41 -8.59 -18.64
N THR A 47 1.27 -7.91 -18.46
CA THR A 47 0.70 -6.99 -19.45
C THR A 47 0.99 -5.53 -19.13
N GLY A 48 1.90 -5.26 -18.19
CA GLY A 48 2.32 -3.90 -17.83
C GLY A 48 1.44 -3.18 -16.80
N ILE A 49 0.42 -3.84 -16.24
CA ILE A 49 -0.42 -3.27 -15.19
C ILE A 49 0.37 -3.19 -13.89
N VAL A 50 0.25 -2.04 -13.20
CA VAL A 50 0.68 -1.84 -11.82
C VAL A 50 -0.57 -1.76 -10.94
N PHE A 51 -0.76 -2.76 -10.09
CA PHE A 51 -1.94 -2.82 -9.22
C PHE A 51 -1.88 -1.77 -8.10
N PRO A 52 -3.03 -1.27 -7.62
CA PRO A 52 -3.08 -0.46 -6.41
C PRO A 52 -2.56 -1.25 -5.20
N THR A 53 -1.76 -0.60 -4.36
CA THR A 53 -1.08 -1.26 -3.23
C THR A 53 -1.21 -0.51 -1.91
N VAL A 54 -1.06 -1.24 -0.82
CA VAL A 54 -0.95 -0.66 0.52
C VAL A 54 0.52 -0.67 0.91
N LEU A 55 1.08 0.53 1.09
CA LEU A 55 2.39 0.74 1.68
C LEU A 55 2.21 0.88 3.18
N LEU A 56 2.81 -0.03 3.95
CA LEU A 56 2.78 -0.03 5.41
C LEU A 56 4.21 -0.06 5.94
N HIS A 57 4.55 0.83 6.87
CA HIS A 57 5.91 0.95 7.42
C HIS A 57 6.99 1.07 6.34
N GLY A 58 6.68 1.81 5.26
CA GLY A 58 7.57 1.97 4.11
C GLY A 58 7.71 0.75 3.21
N ARG A 59 6.89 -0.31 3.37
CA ARG A 59 6.93 -1.52 2.53
C ARG A 59 5.57 -1.87 1.95
N VAL A 60 5.55 -2.32 0.71
CA VAL A 60 4.34 -2.79 0.04
C VAL A 60 4.02 -4.20 0.55
N LEU A 61 2.89 -4.33 1.25
CA LEU A 61 2.50 -5.58 1.91
C LEU A 61 1.12 -6.12 1.49
N ALA A 62 0.38 -5.37 0.67
CA ALA A 62 -0.91 -5.81 0.14
C ALA A 62 -1.23 -5.11 -1.19
N THR A 63 -2.08 -5.74 -1.99
CA THR A 63 -2.86 -5.03 -3.03
C THR A 63 -4.23 -4.64 -2.47
N TRP A 64 -4.84 -3.62 -3.05
CA TRP A 64 -6.22 -3.27 -2.76
C TRP A 64 -7.05 -3.06 -4.03
N LYS A 65 -8.36 -3.22 -3.89
CA LYS A 65 -9.35 -2.90 -4.92
C LYS A 65 -10.58 -2.29 -4.26
N ARG A 66 -11.19 -1.30 -4.91
CA ARG A 66 -12.48 -0.77 -4.49
C ARG A 66 -13.59 -1.34 -5.37
N ASN A 67 -14.58 -1.97 -4.73
CA ASN A 67 -15.80 -2.46 -5.35
C ASN A 67 -17.00 -1.74 -4.69
N GLY A 68 -17.43 -0.63 -5.30
CA GLY A 68 -18.49 0.22 -4.74
C GLY A 68 -18.12 0.78 -3.36
N LYS A 69 -18.83 0.35 -2.32
CA LYS A 69 -18.61 0.75 -0.92
C LYS A 69 -17.67 -0.19 -0.16
N THR A 70 -17.08 -1.18 -0.81
CA THR A 70 -16.15 -2.12 -0.18
C THR A 70 -14.73 -1.92 -0.69
N LEU A 71 -13.77 -1.93 0.23
CA LEU A 71 -12.34 -1.93 -0.05
C LEU A 71 -11.79 -3.33 0.26
N GLU A 72 -11.48 -4.08 -0.78
CA GLU A 72 -10.87 -5.40 -0.67
C GLU A 72 -9.36 -5.24 -0.50
N ILE A 73 -8.83 -5.74 0.62
CA ILE A 73 -7.40 -5.76 0.91
C ILE A 73 -6.90 -7.19 0.84
N LYS A 74 -5.92 -7.43 -0.02
CA LYS A 74 -5.31 -8.75 -0.21
C LYS A 74 -3.85 -8.72 0.24
N PRO A 75 -3.55 -9.17 1.47
CA PRO A 75 -2.20 -9.16 2.01
C PRO A 75 -1.29 -10.16 1.30
N PHE A 76 0.01 -9.88 1.31
CA PHE A 76 1.05 -10.74 0.75
C PHE A 76 1.62 -11.74 1.77
N GLY A 77 1.34 -11.52 3.06
CA GLY A 77 1.72 -12.37 4.17
C GLY A 77 0.89 -12.07 5.42
N LYS A 78 1.40 -12.46 6.59
CA LYS A 78 0.74 -12.16 7.87
C LYS A 78 0.84 -10.66 8.16
N ILE A 79 -0.30 -10.03 8.43
CA ILE A 79 -0.38 -8.64 8.92
C ILE A 79 -0.92 -8.69 10.35
N THR A 80 -0.24 -8.03 11.28
CA THR A 80 -0.61 -8.04 12.69
C THR A 80 -1.95 -7.33 12.91
N ALA A 81 -2.65 -7.63 14.01
CA ALA A 81 -3.90 -6.95 14.33
C ALA A 81 -3.72 -5.43 14.51
N LYS A 82 -2.55 -4.99 15.01
CA LYS A 82 -2.20 -3.57 15.12
C LYS A 82 -2.12 -2.92 13.75
N ASP A 83 -1.43 -3.57 12.82
CA ASP A 83 -1.24 -3.06 11.45
C ASP A 83 -2.53 -3.05 10.65
N LYS A 84 -3.39 -4.06 10.84
CA LYS A 84 -4.74 -4.07 10.24
C LYS A 84 -5.53 -2.83 10.66
N LYS A 85 -5.52 -2.48 11.95
CA LYS A 85 -6.18 -1.27 12.44
C LYS A 85 -5.61 0.01 11.82
N GLN A 86 -4.29 0.06 11.58
CA GLN A 86 -3.68 1.22 10.90
C GLN A 86 -4.16 1.35 9.45
N ILE A 87 -4.23 0.23 8.73
CA ILE A 87 -4.74 0.20 7.35
C ILE A 87 -6.21 0.57 7.31
N GLU A 88 -7.03 0.05 8.22
CA GLU A 88 -8.45 0.35 8.32
C GLU A 88 -8.71 1.82 8.64
N ARG A 89 -7.98 2.41 9.60
CA ARG A 89 -8.05 3.84 9.89
C ARG A 89 -7.71 4.67 8.65
N LYS A 90 -6.61 4.33 7.97
CA LYS A 90 -6.20 5.03 6.76
C LYS A 90 -7.20 4.87 5.61
N ALA A 91 -7.88 3.72 5.54
CA ALA A 91 -8.93 3.49 4.56
C ALA A 91 -10.13 4.42 4.80
N VAL A 92 -10.50 4.66 6.05
CA VAL A 92 -11.54 5.64 6.40
C VAL A 92 -11.13 7.06 5.98
N ASP A 93 -9.89 7.46 6.27
CA ASP A 93 -9.39 8.78 5.91
C ASP A 93 -9.40 9.00 4.38
N ASN A 94 -9.01 7.98 3.61
CA ASN A 94 -8.89 8.08 2.15
C ASN A 94 -10.21 7.85 1.40
N PHE A 95 -11.12 7.02 1.93
CA PHE A 95 -12.29 6.51 1.20
C PHE A 95 -13.63 6.69 1.92
N GLY A 96 -13.63 7.30 3.11
CA GLY A 96 -14.82 7.54 3.93
C GLY A 96 -15.39 6.25 4.52
N GLY A 97 -16.71 6.11 4.56
CA GLY A 97 -17.41 4.96 5.12
C GLY A 97 -17.36 3.68 4.29
N ALA A 98 -16.29 3.45 3.52
CA ALA A 98 -16.09 2.21 2.79
C ALA A 98 -15.78 1.06 3.78
N GLY A 99 -16.51 -0.05 3.68
CA GLY A 99 -16.23 -1.24 4.48
C GLY A 99 -14.92 -1.89 4.03
N VAL A 100 -14.05 -2.24 4.97
CA VAL A 100 -12.79 -2.95 4.66
C VAL A 100 -13.02 -4.45 4.73
N GLN A 101 -12.71 -5.16 3.65
CA GLN A 101 -12.79 -6.61 3.56
C GLN A 101 -11.39 -7.19 3.36
N TRP A 102 -10.96 -8.03 4.30
CA TRP A 102 -9.69 -8.76 4.21
C TRP A 102 -9.88 -10.04 3.40
N ILE A 103 -9.18 -10.16 2.28
CA ILE A 103 -9.20 -11.35 1.43
C ILE A 103 -8.01 -12.22 1.78
N ASN A 104 -8.27 -13.34 2.46
CA ASN A 104 -7.24 -14.36 2.66
C ASN A 104 -7.02 -15.09 1.33
N ASN A 105 -5.75 -15.35 1.04
CA ASN A 105 -5.34 -16.11 -0.13
C ASN A 105 -5.42 -17.61 0.17
#